data_AF-A0A0M0EDC5-F1
#
_entry.id   AF-A0A0M0EDC5-F1
#
_cell.length_a   1.000
_cell.length_b   1.000
_cell.length_c   1.000
_cell.angle_alpha   90.00
_cell.angle_beta   90.00
_cell.angle_gamma   90.00
#
_symmetry.space_group_name_H-M   'P 1'
#
loop_
_entity.id
_entity.type
_entity.pdbx_description
1 polymer ?
#
loop_
_entity_poly.entity_id
_entity_poly.type
_entity_poly.pdbx_seq_one_letter_code
_entity_poly.pdbx_strand_id
1 'polypeptide(L)'
;MSISEKQLDIWSRQGSIIQSAATYQALRNVLERDDALYAHRSYSTFLQGSYGNDTNVYADSDVDIVMQLDSVFYTDLSELSASDKTNYETNRSPAQYSWTEFRKEVIAQLTKAYGSAVQPGSKAIYVAGNGGRDRALLFRRRHAL
;
A
#
# COMPACT_ATOMS: atom_id res chain seq x y z
N MET A 1 -18.83 12.83 -33.89
CA MET A 1 -19.65 11.64 -33.61
C MET A 1 -20.33 11.84 -32.28
N SER A 2 -21.64 11.60 -32.18
CA SER A 2 -22.36 11.62 -30.90
C SER A 2 -22.23 10.25 -30.23
N ILE A 3 -21.77 10.23 -28.99
CA ILE A 3 -21.80 9.04 -28.14
C ILE A 3 -23.24 8.87 -27.64
N SER A 4 -23.79 7.65 -27.72
CA SER A 4 -25.16 7.40 -27.24
C SER A 4 -25.22 7.34 -25.71
N GLU A 5 -26.34 7.76 -25.12
CA GLU A 5 -26.55 7.68 -23.66
C GLU A 5 -26.40 6.25 -23.13
N LYS A 6 -26.86 5.26 -23.90
CA LYS A 6 -26.67 3.84 -23.58
C LYS A 6 -25.18 3.44 -23.51
N GLN A 7 -24.34 4.06 -24.34
CA GLN A 7 -22.90 3.82 -24.31
C GLN A 7 -22.26 4.48 -23.08
N LEU A 8 -22.72 5.67 -22.69
CA LEU A 8 -22.28 6.35 -21.47
C LEU A 8 -22.67 5.55 -20.22
N ASP A 9 -23.91 5.05 -20.15
CA ASP A 9 -24.37 4.19 -19.04
C ASP A 9 -23.53 2.92 -18.90
N ILE A 10 -23.11 2.30 -20.01
CA ILE A 10 -22.23 1.12 -19.96
C ILE A 10 -20.84 1.50 -19.44
N TRP A 11 -20.30 2.64 -19.87
CA TRP A 11 -18.96 3.10 -19.46
C TRP A 11 -18.91 3.62 -18.03
N SER A 12 -20.02 4.14 -17.49
CA SER A 12 -20.11 4.64 -16.11
C SER A 12 -20.31 3.54 -15.07
N ARG A 13 -20.52 2.29 -15.48
CA ARG A 13 -20.73 1.17 -14.54
C ARG A 13 -19.45 0.84 -13.79
N GLN A 14 -19.61 0.68 -12.48
CA GLN A 14 -18.55 0.20 -11.62
C GLN A 14 -18.13 -1.23 -12.00
N GLY A 15 -16.83 -1.48 -12.01
CA GLY A 15 -16.24 -2.80 -12.21
C GLY A 15 -16.46 -3.73 -11.01
N SER A 16 -15.97 -4.96 -11.10
CA SER A 16 -16.22 -6.00 -10.10
C SER A 16 -15.66 -5.68 -8.70
N ILE A 17 -16.55 -5.49 -7.72
CA ILE A 17 -16.20 -5.26 -6.30
C ILE A 17 -15.89 -6.57 -5.54
N ILE A 18 -16.60 -7.66 -5.85
CA ILE A 18 -16.45 -8.95 -5.11
C ILE A 18 -15.05 -9.53 -5.31
N GLN A 19 -14.57 -9.55 -6.57
CA GLN A 19 -13.27 -10.14 -6.90
C GLN A 19 -12.09 -9.32 -6.35
N SER A 20 -12.22 -7.99 -6.31
CA SER A 20 -11.18 -7.12 -5.72
C SER A 20 -11.14 -7.25 -4.21
N ALA A 21 -12.30 -7.37 -3.55
CA ALA A 21 -12.38 -7.69 -2.12
C ALA A 21 -11.70 -9.03 -1.79
N ALA A 22 -11.95 -10.07 -2.60
CA ALA A 22 -11.27 -11.36 -2.43
C ALA A 22 -9.75 -11.25 -2.64
N THR A 23 -9.31 -10.45 -3.60
CA THR A 23 -7.88 -10.19 -3.86
C THR A 23 -7.22 -9.45 -2.69
N TYR A 24 -7.89 -8.43 -2.16
CA TYR A 24 -7.46 -7.71 -0.96
C TYR A 24 -7.33 -8.64 0.24
N GLN A 25 -8.34 -9.47 0.50
CA GLN A 25 -8.33 -10.43 1.60
C GLN A 25 -7.19 -11.44 1.46
N ALA A 26 -6.93 -11.96 0.26
CA ALA A 26 -5.84 -12.90 0.03
C ALA A 26 -4.46 -12.28 0.33
N LEU A 27 -4.22 -11.05 -0.11
CA LEU A 27 -2.96 -10.34 0.21
C LEU A 27 -2.88 -9.99 1.70
N ARG A 28 -3.96 -9.45 2.27
CA ARG A 28 -4.04 -9.11 3.70
C ARG A 28 -3.71 -10.31 4.58
N ASN A 29 -4.27 -11.48 4.28
CA ASN A 29 -4.00 -12.72 5.03
C ASN A 29 -2.53 -13.16 4.98
N VAL A 30 -1.79 -12.81 3.93
CA VAL A 30 -0.34 -13.10 3.82
C VAL A 30 0.48 -12.09 4.62
N LEU A 31 0.08 -10.82 4.57
CA LEU A 31 0.77 -9.72 5.22
C LEU A 31 0.57 -9.71 6.73
N GLU A 32 -0.63 -10.05 7.21
CA GLU A 32 -1.00 -10.06 8.62
C GLU A 32 -0.72 -11.42 9.30
N ARG A 33 0.20 -12.22 8.76
CA ARG A 33 0.61 -13.47 9.42
C ARG A 33 1.48 -13.19 10.63
N ASP A 34 1.23 -13.91 11.72
CA ASP A 34 1.99 -13.81 12.96
C ASP A 34 3.48 -14.21 12.82
N ASP A 35 3.83 -14.93 11.76
CA ASP A 35 5.21 -15.33 11.45
C ASP A 35 6.01 -14.27 10.69
N ALA A 36 5.39 -13.14 10.34
CA ALA A 36 6.08 -12.03 9.70
C ALA A 36 7.02 -11.33 10.69
N LEU A 37 8.24 -10.98 10.25
CA LEU A 37 9.23 -10.28 11.08
C LEU A 37 8.77 -8.88 11.55
N TYR A 38 7.78 -8.31 10.87
CA TYR A 38 7.15 -7.05 11.24
C TYR A 38 5.83 -7.21 12.01
N ALA A 39 5.42 -8.44 12.36
CA ALA A 39 4.12 -8.70 12.99
C ALA A 39 3.93 -7.96 14.33
N HIS A 40 5.00 -7.78 15.10
CA HIS A 40 4.99 -7.03 16.36
C HIS A 40 5.11 -5.51 16.19
N ARG A 41 5.16 -5.01 14.95
CA ARG A 41 5.22 -3.57 14.66
C ARG A 41 3.80 -3.01 14.55
N SER A 42 3.67 -1.72 14.82
CA SER A 42 2.41 -1.01 14.57
C SER A 42 2.34 -0.63 13.09
N TYR A 43 1.40 -1.23 12.37
CA TYR A 43 1.12 -0.92 10.96
C TYR A 43 -0.37 -1.10 10.65
N SER A 44 -0.81 -0.48 9.55
CA SER A 44 -2.18 -0.55 9.06
C SER A 44 -2.20 -0.98 7.59
N THR A 45 -3.17 -1.82 7.21
CA THR A 45 -3.34 -2.31 5.83
C THR A 45 -4.72 -1.93 5.29
N PHE A 46 -4.79 -1.16 4.21
CA PHE A 46 -6.06 -0.68 3.63
C PHE A 46 -6.00 -0.53 2.11
N LEU A 47 -7.17 -0.44 1.46
CA LEU A 47 -7.27 -0.23 0.02
C LEU A 47 -7.04 1.24 -0.36
N GLN A 48 -6.38 1.47 -1.49
CA GLN A 48 -6.30 2.77 -2.16
C GLN A 48 -6.73 2.59 -3.62
N GLY A 49 -6.62 3.65 -4.42
CA GLY A 49 -6.84 3.61 -5.86
C GLY A 49 -8.31 3.64 -6.21
N SER A 50 -8.65 3.16 -7.40
CA SER A 50 -10.03 3.16 -7.88
C SER A 50 -10.95 2.28 -7.03
N TYR A 51 -10.42 1.16 -6.51
CA TYR A 51 -11.14 0.27 -5.59
C TYR A 51 -11.30 0.84 -4.17
N GLY A 52 -10.40 1.71 -3.72
CA GLY A 52 -10.56 2.42 -2.44
C GLY A 52 -11.55 3.60 -2.50
N ASN A 53 -11.89 4.06 -3.71
CA ASN A 53 -12.74 5.24 -3.94
C ASN A 53 -14.01 4.94 -4.76
N ASP A 54 -14.33 3.66 -5.00
CA ASP A 54 -15.47 3.22 -5.82
C ASP A 54 -15.50 3.79 -7.25
N THR A 55 -14.35 4.17 -7.80
CA THR A 55 -14.22 4.71 -9.16
C THR A 55 -13.69 3.68 -10.16
N ASN A 56 -13.69 2.40 -9.80
CA ASN A 56 -13.16 1.33 -10.65
C ASN A 56 -14.12 1.07 -11.82
N VAL A 57 -13.62 1.06 -13.05
CA VAL A 57 -14.42 0.74 -14.24
C VAL A 57 -14.27 -0.73 -14.63
N TYR A 58 -15.09 -1.23 -15.56
CA TYR A 58 -15.08 -2.64 -15.97
C TYR A 58 -13.71 -3.13 -16.48
N ALA A 59 -12.90 -2.23 -17.04
CA ALA A 59 -11.55 -2.52 -17.51
C ALA A 59 -10.48 -2.56 -16.40
N ASP A 60 -10.81 -2.11 -15.18
CA ASP A 60 -9.82 -2.01 -14.10
C ASP A 60 -9.59 -3.39 -13.47
N SER A 61 -8.37 -3.91 -13.65
CA SER A 61 -7.93 -5.19 -13.09
C SER A 61 -7.20 -5.06 -11.76
N ASP A 62 -6.53 -3.93 -11.54
CA ASP A 62 -5.46 -3.84 -10.54
C ASP A 62 -5.98 -3.38 -9.19
N VAL A 63 -5.53 -4.06 -8.12
CA VAL A 63 -5.91 -3.74 -6.74
C VAL A 63 -4.72 -3.09 -6.04
N ASP A 64 -4.91 -1.84 -5.63
CA ASP A 64 -3.93 -1.07 -4.86
C ASP A 64 -4.14 -1.26 -3.36
N ILE A 65 -3.14 -1.86 -2.70
CA ILE A 65 -3.14 -2.06 -1.25
C ILE A 65 -2.04 -1.21 -0.63
N VAL A 66 -2.38 -0.45 0.40
CA VAL A 66 -1.42 0.31 1.20
C VAL A 66 -1.08 -0.45 2.47
N MET A 67 0.21 -0.65 2.70
CA MET A 67 0.73 -0.92 4.04
C MET A 67 1.40 0.32 4.60
N GLN A 68 0.88 0.82 5.73
CA GLN A 68 1.39 1.99 6.42
C GLN A 68 2.07 1.57 7.71
N LEU A 69 3.36 1.88 7.84
CA LEU A 69 4.07 1.74 9.11
C LEU A 69 3.71 2.92 10.02
N ASP A 70 3.11 2.63 11.18
CA ASP A 70 2.64 3.63 12.15
C ASP A 70 3.63 3.86 13.29
N SER A 71 4.65 3.00 13.43
CA SER A 71 5.67 3.10 14.48
C SER A 71 6.84 4.04 14.16
N VAL A 72 6.93 4.54 12.92
CA VAL A 72 8.01 5.43 12.47
C VAL A 72 7.39 6.60 11.74
N PHE A 73 7.69 7.81 12.20
CA PHE A 73 7.17 9.04 11.62
C PHE A 73 8.29 9.80 10.91
N TYR A 74 7.95 10.41 9.78
CA TYR A 74 8.78 11.44 9.17
C TYR A 74 8.27 12.81 9.61
N THR A 75 9.20 13.65 10.04
CA THR A 75 8.93 15.02 10.44
C THR A 75 9.58 15.94 9.43
N ASP A 76 8.79 16.85 8.86
CA ASP A 76 9.33 17.94 8.07
C ASP A 76 9.74 19.06 9.02
N LEU A 77 11.04 19.28 9.14
CA LEU A 77 11.59 20.34 9.98
C LEU A 77 11.96 21.57 9.13
N SER A 78 11.70 21.59 7.82
CA SER A 78 12.21 22.63 6.93
C SER A 78 11.80 24.04 7.39
N GLU A 79 10.57 24.19 7.88
CA GLU A 79 9.99 25.44 8.36
C GLU A 79 10.40 25.83 9.80
N LEU A 80 11.07 24.94 10.55
CA LEU A 80 11.50 25.23 11.91
C LEU A 80 12.74 26.14 11.95
N SER A 81 12.75 27.02 12.97
CA SER A 81 13.93 27.80 13.34
C SER A 81 15.10 26.89 13.76
N ALA A 82 16.32 27.41 13.74
CA ALA A 82 17.50 26.62 14.15
C ALA A 82 17.40 26.15 15.61
N SER A 83 16.87 26.97 16.52
CA SER A 83 16.66 26.59 17.92
C SER A 83 15.61 25.48 18.06
N ASP A 84 14.55 25.52 17.27
CA ASP A 84 13.48 24.51 17.35
C ASP A 84 13.93 23.18 16.75
N LYS A 85 14.77 23.20 15.71
CA LYS A 85 15.44 22.00 15.17
C LYS A 85 16.32 21.33 16.23
N THR A 86 17.14 22.11 16.94
CA THR A 86 17.98 21.58 18.01
C THR A 86 17.15 21.00 19.15
N ASN A 87 16.08 21.69 19.56
CA ASN A 87 15.15 21.19 20.58
C ASN A 87 14.49 19.88 20.14
N TYR A 88 14.04 19.79 18.89
CA TYR A 88 13.45 18.56 18.34
C TYR A 88 14.45 17.41 18.34
N GLU A 89 15.67 17.63 17.84
CA GLU A 89 16.71 16.59 17.79
C GLU A 89 17.13 16.09 19.19
N THR A 90 17.15 16.98 20.19
CA THR A 90 17.52 16.62 21.57
C THR A 90 16.44 15.81 22.28
N ASN A 91 15.17 16.03 21.92
CA ASN A 91 14.03 15.37 22.57
C ASN A 91 13.51 14.15 21.81
N ARG A 92 13.91 13.93 20.55
CA ARG A 92 13.48 12.75 19.79
C ARG A 92 14.29 11.51 20.17
N SER A 93 13.65 10.35 20.09
CA SER A 93 14.34 9.06 20.10
C SER A 93 14.56 8.57 18.66
N PRO A 94 15.78 8.18 18.26
CA PRO A 94 16.02 7.56 16.95
C PRO A 94 15.20 6.26 16.82
N ALA A 95 14.54 6.09 15.67
CA ALA A 95 13.85 4.85 15.37
C ALA A 95 14.89 3.71 15.20
N GLN A 96 14.76 2.64 15.98
CA GLN A 96 15.59 1.43 15.82
C GLN A 96 15.17 0.57 14.63
N TYR A 97 14.03 0.88 14.04
CA TYR A 97 13.48 0.18 12.89
C TYR A 97 13.30 1.18 11.75
N SER A 98 13.87 0.88 10.60
CA SER A 98 13.82 1.73 9.42
C SER A 98 12.75 1.26 8.44
N TRP A 99 12.29 2.19 7.59
CA TRP A 99 11.43 1.80 6.47
C TRP A 99 12.12 0.81 5.52
N THR A 100 13.44 0.89 5.37
CA THR A 100 14.19 -0.01 4.49
C THR A 100 14.11 -1.45 4.99
N GLU A 101 14.21 -1.65 6.30
CA GLU A 101 14.00 -2.95 6.94
C GLU A 101 12.56 -3.42 6.76
N PHE A 102 11.57 -2.55 7.04
CA PHE A 102 10.16 -2.87 6.82
C PHE A 102 9.86 -3.33 5.40
N ARG A 103 10.31 -2.57 4.40
CA ARG A 103 10.13 -2.93 3.00
C ARG A 103 10.79 -4.27 2.68
N LYS A 104 12.00 -4.53 3.20
CA LYS A 104 12.70 -5.79 2.97
C LYS A 104 11.95 -6.98 3.58
N GLU A 105 11.46 -6.85 4.79
CA GLU A 105 10.71 -7.91 5.47
C GLU A 105 9.36 -8.19 4.80
N VAL A 106 8.67 -7.14 4.33
CA VAL A 106 7.42 -7.31 3.55
C VAL A 106 7.68 -8.00 2.21
N ILE A 107 8.75 -7.64 1.49
CA ILE A 107 9.15 -8.37 0.27
C ILE A 107 9.39 -9.83 0.59
N ALA A 108 10.14 -10.14 1.66
CA ALA A 108 10.42 -11.52 2.04
C ALA A 108 9.14 -12.32 2.34
N GLN A 109 8.19 -11.71 3.05
CA GLN A 109 6.90 -12.34 3.35
C GLN A 109 6.07 -12.61 2.10
N LEU A 110 6.01 -11.64 1.17
CA LEU A 110 5.32 -11.82 -0.10
C LEU A 110 6.01 -12.89 -0.95
N THR A 111 7.34 -12.88 -1.03
CA THR A 111 8.11 -13.86 -1.78
C THR A 111 7.94 -15.27 -1.21
N LYS A 112 7.80 -15.42 0.12
CA LYS A 112 7.48 -16.69 0.76
C LYS A 112 6.13 -17.26 0.28
N ALA A 113 5.14 -16.40 0.03
CA ALA A 113 3.80 -16.82 -0.39
C ALA A 113 3.64 -16.96 -1.91
N TYR A 114 4.26 -16.07 -2.69
CA TYR A 114 4.00 -15.93 -4.13
C TYR A 114 5.24 -16.19 -5.01
N GLY A 115 6.41 -16.43 -4.41
CA GLY A 115 7.63 -16.78 -5.14
C GLY A 115 8.02 -15.74 -6.20
N SER A 116 8.25 -16.21 -7.42
CA SER A 116 8.69 -15.39 -8.56
C SER A 116 7.62 -14.42 -9.10
N ALA A 117 6.37 -14.53 -8.63
CA ALA A 117 5.32 -13.57 -8.98
C ALA A 117 5.55 -12.19 -8.31
N VAL A 118 6.43 -12.11 -7.31
CA VAL A 118 6.77 -10.86 -6.62
C VAL A 118 7.83 -10.08 -7.40
N GLN A 119 7.49 -8.86 -7.79
CA GLN A 119 8.34 -7.95 -8.54
C GLN A 119 8.47 -6.62 -7.77
N PRO A 120 9.53 -6.47 -6.95
CA PRO A 120 9.76 -5.23 -6.21
C PRO A 120 10.07 -4.05 -7.13
N GLY A 121 9.21 -3.05 -7.16
CA GLY A 121 9.44 -1.76 -7.84
C GLY A 121 9.94 -0.68 -6.89
N SER A 122 10.20 0.52 -7.43
CA SER A 122 10.70 1.66 -6.65
C SER A 122 9.65 2.24 -5.68
N LYS A 123 8.38 2.27 -6.10
CA LYS A 123 7.26 2.85 -5.33
C LYS A 123 6.32 1.80 -4.73
N ALA A 124 6.20 0.66 -5.39
CA ALA A 124 5.28 -0.43 -5.04
C ALA A 124 5.96 -1.79 -5.25
N ILE A 125 5.44 -2.83 -4.61
CA ILE A 125 5.73 -4.22 -4.97
C ILE A 125 4.58 -4.74 -5.81
N TYR A 126 4.90 -5.22 -7.00
CA TYR A 126 3.92 -5.90 -7.84
C TYR A 126 3.87 -7.38 -7.50
N VAL A 127 2.67 -7.94 -7.45
CA VAL A 127 2.45 -9.38 -7.32
C VAL A 127 1.58 -9.81 -8.49
N ALA A 128 2.16 -10.52 -9.44
CA ALA A 128 1.44 -11.03 -10.60
C ALA A 128 0.30 -11.95 -10.14
N GLY A 129 -0.90 -11.74 -10.66
CA GLY A 129 -2.02 -12.64 -10.40
C GLY A 129 -2.24 -13.64 -11.52
N ASN A 130 -2.86 -14.76 -11.17
CA ASN A 130 -3.29 -15.73 -12.16
C ASN A 130 -4.54 -15.22 -12.87
N GLY A 131 -4.51 -15.18 -14.21
CA GLY A 131 -5.66 -14.78 -15.03
C GLY A 131 -5.75 -13.29 -15.37
N GLY A 132 -4.61 -12.58 -15.41
CA GLY A 132 -4.54 -11.20 -15.93
C GLY A 132 -4.94 -10.11 -14.94
N ARG A 133 -4.82 -10.35 -13.63
CA ARG A 133 -5.04 -9.34 -12.60
C ARG A 133 -3.79 -9.16 -11.78
N ASP A 134 -3.11 -8.06 -11.98
CA ASP A 134 -1.93 -7.73 -11.20
C ASP A 134 -2.32 -7.01 -9.91
N ARG A 135 -1.46 -7.11 -8.90
CA ARG A 135 -1.69 -6.51 -7.59
C ARG A 135 -0.54 -5.57 -7.30
N ALA A 136 -0.83 -4.37 -6.82
CA ALA A 136 0.19 -3.43 -6.40
C ALA A 136 0.09 -3.20 -4.89
N LEU A 137 1.19 -3.46 -4.20
CA LEU A 137 1.35 -3.10 -2.80
C LEU A 137 2.16 -1.80 -2.70
N LEU A 138 1.48 -0.73 -2.32
CA LEU A 138 2.05 0.57 -2.05
C LEU A 138 2.48 0.65 -0.59
N PHE A 139 3.68 1.19 -0.36
CA PHE A 139 4.11 1.50 1.00
C PHE A 139 3.85 2.96 1.29
N ARG A 140 3.17 3.21 2.40
CA ARG A 140 3.05 4.56 2.95
C ARG A 140 3.76 4.63 4.29
N ARG A 141 4.22 5.81 4.62
CA ARG A 141 4.76 6.15 5.95
C ARG A 141 3.83 7.20 6.54
N ARG A 142 3.59 7.15 7.84
CA ARG A 142 2.81 8.20 8.50
C ARG A 142 3.69 9.46 8.64
N HIS A 143 3.16 10.62 8.26
CA HIS A 143 3.77 11.91 8.59
C HIS A 143 3.35 12.31 10.00
N ALA A 144 4.28 12.80 10.82
CA ALA A 144 3.93 13.46 12.08
C ALA A 144 3.26 14.80 11.76
N LEU A 145 2.18 15.12 12.48
CA LEU A 145 1.51 16.42 12.47
C LEU A 145 2.25 17.40 13.39
#